data_AF-E3N5W5-F1
#
_entry.id   AF-E3N5W5-F1
#
_cell.length_a   1.000
_cell.length_b   1.000
_cell.length_c   1.000
_cell.angle_alpha   90.00
_cell.angle_beta   90.00
_cell.angle_gamma   90.00
#
_symmetry.space_group_name_H-M   'P 1'
#
loop_
_entity.id
_entity.type
_entity.pdbx_description
1 polymer ?
#
loop_
_entity_poly.entity_id
_entity_poly.type
_entity_poly.pdbx_seq_one_letter_code
_entity_poly.pdbx_strand_id
1 'polypeptide(L)'
;MHRFAILLVSIFCLALSDPQIVSLYKYNVDTPVTDIAVETGATLYMASNDDVASLRQITLSTGGGPVTLDQLLNQGTLKMLSDRLTIKSTILPGAAATLTGYLYITTAAQANDATFSVTVVNGPQSLSRTGGKTTTVVLNVGYTTSHFPPFDAPIRTTYVTEVDQKGNTPLNFHYGYPNFDYKTLTNNQFFENPIGAQNQTIFFNSVEPAQVNLPYWYISADGPYSMKLDSTYMNIPHNTTSVNTTGVFVLTDVWMPHVVNFATDPTRSGNTATLITTDLKYQADVVFSNDEAVLSRTYSAGNNLQHATNYTNFMSKQLVINGTSVYTGTLYCQYSVWTGDLLPIISTTTAATTTKSCQNLNLLLSVLFFVCTLLMTKL
;
A
#
# COMPACT_ATOMS: atom_id res chain seq x y z
N MET A 1 -68.56 9.66 -16.59
CA MET A 1 -67.40 9.03 -17.25
C MET A 1 -66.57 10.18 -17.82
N HIS A 2 -65.38 10.58 -17.37
CA HIS A 2 -64.27 9.92 -16.70
C HIS A 2 -63.62 10.91 -15.71
N ARG A 3 -63.21 10.44 -14.53
CA ARG A 3 -62.29 11.17 -13.63
C ARG A 3 -60.87 10.85 -14.08
N PHE A 4 -60.10 11.86 -14.46
CA PHE A 4 -58.66 11.72 -14.67
C PHE A 4 -57.96 11.88 -13.33
N ALA A 5 -57.39 10.79 -12.82
CA ALA A 5 -56.47 10.81 -11.68
C ALA A 5 -55.06 11.15 -12.22
N ILE A 6 -54.50 12.27 -11.77
CA ILE A 6 -53.09 12.61 -12.02
C ILE A 6 -52.28 11.86 -10.97
N LEU A 7 -51.60 10.78 -11.40
CA LEU A 7 -50.64 10.07 -10.59
C LEU A 7 -49.35 10.90 -10.53
N LEU A 8 -49.13 11.60 -9.41
CA LEU A 8 -47.87 12.26 -9.13
C LEU A 8 -46.84 11.15 -8.82
N VAL A 9 -46.05 10.76 -9.81
CA VAL A 9 -44.89 9.88 -9.61
C VAL A 9 -43.83 10.72 -8.89
N SER A 10 -43.78 10.58 -7.57
CA SER A 10 -42.66 11.07 -6.76
C SER A 10 -41.42 10.31 -7.19
N ILE A 11 -40.60 10.94 -8.04
CA ILE A 11 -39.24 10.48 -8.30
C ILE A 11 -38.50 10.65 -6.97
N PHE A 12 -38.42 9.58 -6.19
CA PHE A 12 -37.40 9.45 -5.16
C PHE A 12 -36.06 9.44 -5.89
N CYS A 13 -35.48 10.61 -6.12
CA CYS A 13 -34.05 10.71 -6.28
C CYS A 13 -33.46 10.18 -4.97
N LEU A 14 -33.05 8.91 -4.97
CA LEU A 14 -32.07 8.42 -4.01
C LEU A 14 -30.82 9.25 -4.27
N ALA A 15 -30.70 10.38 -3.57
CA ALA A 15 -29.43 11.04 -3.42
C ALA A 15 -28.59 10.05 -2.61
N LEU A 16 -27.85 9.18 -3.31
CA LEU A 16 -26.91 8.27 -2.68
C LEU A 16 -25.87 9.15 -2.00
N SER A 17 -25.86 9.12 -0.67
CA SER A 17 -24.89 9.86 0.10
C SER A 17 -23.59 9.07 0.15
N ASP A 18 -22.46 9.76 0.25
CA ASP A 18 -21.20 9.09 0.53
C ASP A 18 -21.12 8.71 2.02
N PRO A 19 -20.38 7.63 2.35
CA PRO A 19 -20.06 7.31 3.74
C PRO A 19 -19.46 8.49 4.48
N GLN A 20 -19.67 8.54 5.79
CA GLN A 20 -19.24 9.65 6.63
C GLN A 20 -18.13 9.23 7.59
N ILE A 21 -17.13 10.11 7.76
CA ILE A 21 -16.07 9.99 8.77
C ILE A 21 -16.21 11.11 9.78
N VAL A 22 -16.24 10.75 11.06
CA VAL A 22 -16.46 11.70 12.16
C VAL A 22 -15.36 11.56 13.21
N SER A 23 -14.45 12.52 13.27
CA SER A 23 -13.32 12.49 14.21
C SER A 23 -13.75 12.90 15.63
N LEU A 24 -13.37 12.11 16.63
CA LEU A 24 -13.83 12.32 18.01
C LEU A 24 -13.23 13.58 18.67
N TYR A 25 -12.02 13.98 18.27
CA TYR A 25 -11.36 15.16 18.83
C TYR A 25 -12.13 16.48 18.62
N LYS A 26 -13.11 16.48 17.70
CA LYS A 26 -13.95 17.64 17.41
C LYS A 26 -15.08 17.85 18.42
N TYR A 27 -15.33 16.89 19.32
CA TYR A 27 -16.50 16.90 20.21
C TYR A 27 -16.10 17.09 21.67
N ASN A 28 -16.26 18.32 22.16
CA ASN A 28 -16.09 18.70 23.56
C ASN A 28 -17.38 19.28 24.16
N VAL A 29 -17.35 19.63 25.44
CA VAL A 29 -18.48 20.21 26.18
C VAL A 29 -18.98 21.54 25.61
N ASP A 30 -18.10 22.29 24.93
CA ASP A 30 -18.43 23.56 24.29
C ASP A 30 -18.97 23.37 22.86
N THR A 31 -18.89 22.13 22.33
CA THR A 31 -19.38 21.81 20.99
C THR A 31 -20.90 21.68 21.03
N PRO A 32 -21.65 22.46 20.24
CA PRO A 32 -23.09 22.31 20.15
C PRO A 32 -23.46 20.88 19.76
N VAL A 33 -24.64 20.44 20.21
CA VAL A 33 -25.21 19.16 19.77
C VAL A 33 -25.19 19.13 18.25
N THR A 34 -24.42 18.18 17.70
CA THR A 34 -24.17 18.11 16.26
C THR A 34 -25.07 17.06 15.66
N ASP A 35 -25.79 17.45 14.62
CA ASP A 35 -26.62 16.55 13.83
C ASP A 35 -25.97 16.31 12.47
N ILE A 36 -25.56 15.07 12.25
CA ILE A 36 -24.92 14.63 11.02
C ILE A 36 -25.98 13.91 10.19
N ALA A 37 -26.23 14.38 8.97
CA ALA A 37 -27.14 13.72 8.04
C ALA A 37 -26.54 12.36 7.61
N VAL A 38 -27.34 11.30 7.70
CA VAL A 38 -26.96 9.94 7.34
C VAL A 38 -28.14 9.22 6.69
N GLU A 39 -27.93 8.01 6.17
CA GLU A 39 -29.03 7.19 5.68
C GLU A 39 -29.63 6.32 6.79
N THR A 40 -30.96 6.27 6.87
CA THR A 40 -31.63 5.25 7.69
C THR A 40 -31.28 3.85 7.16
N GLY A 41 -30.90 2.94 8.05
CA GLY A 41 -30.43 1.59 7.72
C GLY A 41 -28.91 1.47 7.56
N ALA A 42 -28.17 2.58 7.55
CA ALA A 42 -26.71 2.59 7.62
C ALA A 42 -26.17 1.90 8.89
N THR A 43 -24.91 1.51 8.86
CA THR A 43 -24.20 0.94 10.00
C THR A 43 -23.09 1.89 10.44
N LEU A 44 -23.06 2.18 11.74
CA LEU A 44 -22.04 2.94 12.42
C LEU A 44 -20.99 1.99 13.01
N TYR A 45 -19.73 2.29 12.74
CA TYR A 45 -18.54 1.64 13.29
C TYR A 45 -17.70 2.67 14.04
N MET A 46 -16.87 2.21 14.98
CA MET A 46 -15.89 3.04 15.67
C MET A 46 -14.51 2.40 15.61
N ALA A 47 -13.51 3.20 15.26
CA ALA A 47 -12.11 2.85 15.41
C ALA A 47 -11.48 3.78 16.44
N SER A 48 -11.18 3.24 17.62
CA SER A 48 -10.58 3.99 18.72
C SER A 48 -9.89 3.03 19.70
N ASN A 49 -8.74 3.48 20.22
CA ASN A 49 -8.09 2.92 21.41
C ASN A 49 -8.15 3.90 22.59
N ASP A 50 -8.94 4.96 22.48
CA ASP A 50 -9.01 6.00 23.50
C ASP A 50 -9.52 5.43 24.84
N ASP A 51 -9.14 6.09 25.93
CA ASP A 51 -9.51 5.65 27.27
C ASP A 51 -11.03 5.55 27.46
N VAL A 52 -11.47 4.46 28.09
CA VAL A 52 -12.90 4.15 28.29
C VAL A 52 -13.61 5.24 29.08
N ALA A 53 -12.96 5.91 30.04
CA ALA A 53 -13.57 6.99 30.79
C ALA A 53 -13.79 8.24 29.93
N SER A 54 -12.94 8.45 28.91
CA SER A 54 -13.15 9.50 27.91
C SER A 54 -14.29 9.14 26.95
N LEU A 55 -14.34 7.89 26.47
CA LEU A 55 -15.40 7.42 25.56
C LEU A 55 -16.79 7.45 26.21
N ARG A 56 -16.91 7.19 27.51
CA ARG A 56 -18.18 7.30 28.28
C ARG A 56 -18.79 8.70 28.29
N GLN A 57 -17.98 9.73 28.05
CA GLN A 57 -18.42 11.13 28.08
C GLN A 57 -18.98 11.59 26.72
N ILE A 58 -18.93 10.74 25.69
CA ILE A 58 -19.50 11.02 24.38
C ILE A 58 -20.70 10.10 24.16
N THR A 59 -21.86 10.71 23.96
CA THR A 59 -23.15 10.04 23.73
C THR A 59 -23.61 10.24 22.31
N LEU A 60 -24.13 9.16 21.72
CA LEU A 60 -24.70 9.08 20.39
C LEU A 60 -26.21 8.84 20.47
N SER A 61 -26.96 9.37 19.51
CA SER A 61 -28.34 8.97 19.24
C SER A 61 -28.53 8.72 17.76
N THR A 62 -29.09 7.55 17.43
CA THR A 62 -29.30 7.07 16.06
C THR A 62 -30.78 6.88 15.74
N GLY A 63 -31.66 7.59 16.45
CA GLY A 63 -33.13 7.44 16.37
C GLY A 63 -33.72 6.50 17.43
N GLY A 64 -32.87 5.69 18.07
CA GLY A 64 -33.21 4.92 19.27
C GLY A 64 -32.83 5.63 20.58
N GLY A 65 -32.73 4.86 21.66
CA GLY A 65 -32.20 5.34 22.94
C GLY A 65 -30.71 5.77 22.82
N PRO A 66 -30.24 6.68 23.69
CA PRO A 66 -28.86 7.14 23.67
C PRO A 66 -27.88 6.00 24.00
N VAL A 67 -26.73 6.00 23.33
CA VAL A 67 -25.64 5.02 23.51
C VAL A 67 -24.32 5.76 23.68
N THR A 68 -23.49 5.39 24.66
CA THR A 68 -22.15 5.98 24.83
C THR A 68 -21.11 5.31 23.92
N LEU A 69 -19.99 5.97 23.64
CA LEU A 69 -18.98 5.38 22.75
C LEU A 69 -18.35 4.10 23.31
N ASP A 70 -18.20 3.96 24.63
CA ASP A 70 -17.71 2.72 25.22
C ASP A 70 -18.71 1.55 25.05
N GLN A 71 -20.01 1.84 25.05
CA GLN A 71 -21.03 0.85 24.71
C GLN A 71 -20.94 0.44 23.24
N LEU A 72 -20.73 1.39 22.32
CA LEU A 72 -20.50 1.10 20.91
C LEU A 72 -19.23 0.26 20.72
N LEU A 73 -18.14 0.56 21.42
CA LEU A 73 -16.89 -0.22 21.36
C LEU A 73 -17.15 -1.70 21.69
N ASN A 74 -17.96 -1.96 22.72
CA ASN A 74 -18.30 -3.31 23.16
C ASN A 74 -19.29 -4.01 22.22
N GLN A 75 -20.21 -3.27 21.60
CA GLN A 75 -21.18 -3.80 20.63
C GLN A 75 -20.57 -4.02 19.23
N GLY A 76 -19.47 -3.34 18.93
CA GLY A 76 -18.78 -3.33 17.64
C GLY A 76 -19.46 -2.44 16.60
N THR A 77 -20.79 -2.45 16.52
CA THR A 77 -21.56 -1.66 15.54
C THR A 77 -22.89 -1.17 16.09
N LEU A 78 -23.44 -0.12 15.46
CA LEU A 78 -24.79 0.37 15.76
C LEU A 78 -25.54 0.67 14.45
N LYS A 79 -26.84 0.34 14.40
CA LYS A 79 -27.67 0.66 13.23
C LYS A 79 -28.26 2.07 13.33
N MET A 80 -28.31 2.75 12.18
CA MET A 80 -29.00 4.04 12.04
C MET A 80 -30.50 3.80 11.85
N LEU A 81 -31.30 4.15 12.87
CA LEU A 81 -32.76 4.06 12.84
C LEU A 81 -33.41 5.37 12.39
N SER A 82 -32.64 6.45 12.34
CA SER A 82 -32.99 7.75 11.76
C SER A 82 -32.00 8.15 10.67
N ASP A 83 -32.38 9.17 9.91
CA ASP A 83 -31.57 9.89 8.92
C ASP A 83 -30.60 10.91 9.55
N ARG A 84 -30.46 10.88 10.87
CA ARG A 84 -29.57 11.77 11.64
C ARG A 84 -28.81 10.99 12.70
N LEU A 85 -27.51 11.25 12.80
CA LEU A 85 -26.69 10.91 13.96
C LEU A 85 -26.52 12.16 14.81
N THR A 86 -26.97 12.11 16.05
CA THR A 86 -26.73 13.17 17.02
C THR A 86 -25.58 12.80 17.94
N ILE A 87 -24.61 13.70 18.09
CA ILE A 87 -23.45 13.53 18.97
C ILE A 87 -23.46 14.62 20.04
N LYS A 88 -23.32 14.21 21.30
CA LYS A 88 -23.19 15.08 22.46
C LYS A 88 -22.00 14.66 23.30
N SER A 89 -21.22 15.63 23.75
CA SER A 89 -20.03 15.38 24.57
C SER A 89 -20.07 16.20 25.87
N THR A 90 -19.54 15.64 26.94
CA THR A 90 -19.26 16.37 28.20
C THR A 90 -17.76 16.47 28.48
N ILE A 91 -16.91 16.00 27.56
CA ILE A 91 -15.46 16.00 27.75
C ILE A 91 -14.91 17.43 27.66
N LEU A 92 -13.92 17.77 28.49
CA LEU A 92 -13.27 19.09 28.44
C LEU A 92 -12.44 19.25 27.16
N PRO A 93 -12.29 20.48 26.62
CA PRO A 93 -11.61 20.72 25.34
C PRO A 93 -10.19 20.16 25.25
N GLY A 94 -9.39 20.32 26.32
CA GLY A 94 -8.01 19.79 26.34
C GLY A 94 -7.95 18.27 26.27
N ALA A 95 -8.90 17.57 26.88
CA ALA A 95 -8.98 16.12 26.81
C ALA A 95 -9.53 15.66 25.45
N ALA A 96 -10.56 16.33 24.89
CA ALA A 96 -11.04 16.06 23.52
C ALA A 96 -9.91 16.13 22.50
N ALA A 97 -9.04 17.14 22.57
CA ALA A 97 -7.96 17.34 21.62
C ALA A 97 -6.94 16.19 21.57
N THR A 98 -6.91 15.32 22.59
CA THR A 98 -6.04 14.13 22.65
C THR A 98 -6.70 12.87 22.11
N LEU A 99 -8.01 12.90 21.81
CA LEU A 99 -8.72 11.75 21.28
C LEU A 99 -8.25 11.43 19.86
N THR A 100 -7.97 10.16 19.65
CA THR A 100 -7.47 9.62 18.39
C THR A 100 -8.51 8.77 17.68
N GLY A 101 -9.68 8.55 18.25
CA GLY A 101 -10.74 7.77 17.63
C GLY A 101 -11.52 8.52 16.57
N TYR A 102 -12.27 7.76 15.79
CA TYR A 102 -13.24 8.28 14.83
C TYR A 102 -14.36 7.27 14.57
N LEU A 103 -15.46 7.77 14.03
CA LEU A 103 -16.58 6.98 13.57
C LEU A 103 -16.55 6.85 12.05
N TYR A 104 -16.97 5.69 11.56
CA TYR A 104 -17.24 5.43 10.16
C TYR A 104 -18.70 5.02 10.00
N ILE A 105 -19.43 5.73 9.16
CA ILE A 105 -20.85 5.50 8.90
C ILE A 105 -20.99 5.09 7.44
N THR A 106 -21.45 3.87 7.19
CA THR A 106 -21.69 3.39 5.82
C THR A 106 -22.89 4.08 5.18
N THR A 107 -23.09 3.88 3.89
CA THR A 107 -24.44 4.06 3.30
C THR A 107 -25.36 2.92 3.74
N ALA A 108 -26.68 3.07 3.55
CA ALA A 108 -27.62 1.97 3.73
C ALA A 108 -27.41 0.88 2.67
N ALA A 109 -27.00 1.24 1.45
CA ALA A 109 -26.68 0.27 0.40
C ALA A 109 -25.49 -0.61 0.79
N GLN A 110 -24.40 -0.01 1.27
CA GLN A 110 -23.24 -0.75 1.78
C GLN A 110 -23.59 -1.62 2.99
N ALA A 111 -24.40 -1.09 3.91
CA ALA A 111 -24.85 -1.82 5.10
C ALA A 111 -25.68 -3.08 4.80
N ASN A 112 -26.32 -3.13 3.64
CA ASN A 112 -27.16 -4.23 3.18
C ASN A 112 -26.46 -5.11 2.11
N ASP A 113 -25.23 -4.79 1.72
CA ASP A 113 -24.45 -5.56 0.76
C ASP A 113 -23.64 -6.66 1.45
N ALA A 114 -23.99 -7.92 1.22
CA ALA A 114 -23.29 -9.08 1.79
C ALA A 114 -21.81 -9.20 1.34
N THR A 115 -21.45 -8.53 0.24
CA THR A 115 -20.07 -8.50 -0.27
C THR A 115 -19.22 -7.37 0.33
N PHE A 116 -19.86 -6.45 1.05
CA PHE A 116 -19.23 -5.34 1.75
C PHE A 116 -18.94 -5.72 3.21
N SER A 117 -17.75 -5.40 3.70
CA SER A 117 -17.38 -5.58 5.10
C SER A 117 -16.52 -4.44 5.62
N VAL A 118 -16.52 -4.25 6.93
CA VAL A 118 -15.67 -3.28 7.63
C VAL A 118 -14.94 -4.06 8.72
N THR A 119 -13.64 -3.85 8.83
CA THR A 119 -12.84 -4.37 9.95
C THR A 119 -12.11 -3.24 10.65
N VAL A 120 -12.02 -3.33 11.98
CA VAL A 120 -11.26 -2.42 12.83
C VAL A 120 -9.98 -3.13 13.23
N VAL A 121 -8.83 -2.52 12.93
CA VAL A 121 -7.52 -3.08 13.28
C VAL A 121 -7.03 -2.44 14.56
N ASN A 122 -7.14 -3.20 15.66
CA ASN A 122 -6.67 -2.83 17.00
C ASN A 122 -5.69 -3.87 17.59
N GLY A 123 -5.10 -4.69 16.74
CA GLY A 123 -4.15 -5.75 17.08
C GLY A 123 -4.09 -6.83 16.00
N PRO A 124 -3.29 -7.88 16.23
CA PRO A 124 -3.13 -8.98 15.27
C PRO A 124 -4.44 -9.70 14.97
N GLN A 125 -4.80 -9.79 13.70
CA GLN A 125 -6.00 -10.49 13.24
C GLN A 125 -5.81 -11.06 11.83
N SER A 126 -6.58 -12.09 11.50
CA SER A 126 -6.65 -12.64 10.15
C SER A 126 -7.87 -12.10 9.42
N LEU A 127 -7.68 -11.60 8.21
CA LEU A 127 -8.75 -11.24 7.29
C LEU A 127 -8.80 -12.27 6.18
N SER A 128 -9.97 -12.87 5.95
CA SER A 128 -10.19 -13.76 4.81
C SER A 128 -11.57 -13.55 4.19
N ARG A 129 -11.61 -13.59 2.85
CA ARG A 129 -12.82 -13.55 2.05
C ARG A 129 -12.82 -14.78 1.15
N THR A 130 -13.90 -15.54 1.18
CA THR A 130 -14.07 -16.80 0.43
C THR A 130 -14.93 -16.65 -0.82
N GLY A 131 -15.57 -15.49 -1.00
CA GLY A 131 -16.49 -15.20 -2.10
C GLY A 131 -15.81 -14.62 -3.35
N GLY A 132 -16.64 -14.22 -4.32
CA GLY A 132 -16.22 -13.51 -5.54
C GLY A 132 -15.92 -12.04 -5.28
N LYS A 133 -16.57 -11.13 -6.01
CA LYS A 133 -16.36 -9.68 -5.85
C LYS A 133 -16.67 -9.23 -4.43
N THR A 134 -15.70 -8.62 -3.75
CA THR A 134 -15.86 -8.11 -2.38
C THR A 134 -15.20 -6.76 -2.18
N THR A 135 -15.68 -6.03 -1.18
CA THR A 135 -15.05 -4.78 -0.71
C THR A 135 -14.94 -4.81 0.79
N THR A 136 -13.73 -4.56 1.30
CA THR A 136 -13.46 -4.54 2.74
C THR A 136 -12.83 -3.21 3.12
N VAL A 137 -13.50 -2.44 3.96
CA VAL A 137 -12.94 -1.23 4.58
C VAL A 137 -12.12 -1.65 5.79
N VAL A 138 -10.91 -1.11 5.89
CA VAL A 138 -9.99 -1.31 7.00
C VAL A 138 -9.89 0.00 7.77
N LEU A 139 -10.25 -0.03 9.04
CA LEU A 139 -10.24 1.11 9.94
C LEU A 139 -9.10 0.95 10.95
N ASN A 140 -8.08 1.81 10.88
CA ASN A 140 -6.96 1.77 11.82
C ASN A 140 -7.25 2.58 13.06
N VAL A 141 -6.97 2.01 14.23
CA VAL A 141 -7.03 2.75 15.50
C VAL A 141 -5.79 3.62 15.69
N GLY A 142 -5.96 4.74 16.40
CA GLY A 142 -4.87 5.61 16.86
C GLY A 142 -3.95 4.96 17.88
N TYR A 143 -2.66 5.26 17.78
CA TYR A 143 -1.79 5.14 18.95
C TYR A 143 -2.23 6.16 20.00
N THR A 144 -2.28 5.74 21.26
CA THR A 144 -2.63 6.62 22.38
C THR A 144 -1.38 7.18 23.03
N THR A 145 -1.55 8.22 23.86
CA THR A 145 -0.46 8.83 24.64
C THR A 145 0.20 7.87 25.64
N SER A 146 -0.43 6.73 25.97
CA SER A 146 0.16 5.67 26.80
C SER A 146 0.98 4.65 26.00
N HIS A 147 0.83 4.63 24.67
CA HIS A 147 1.58 3.79 23.73
C HIS A 147 2.24 4.71 22.71
N PHE A 148 3.21 5.50 23.16
CA PHE A 148 3.95 6.39 22.27
C PHE A 148 4.70 5.53 21.26
N PRO A 149 4.37 5.61 19.96
CA PRO A 149 5.18 4.95 18.97
C PRO A 149 6.50 5.76 18.84
N PRO A 150 7.57 5.19 18.28
CA PRO A 150 8.81 5.94 18.07
C PRO A 150 8.52 7.20 17.22
N PHE A 151 9.37 8.23 17.33
CA PHE A 151 9.11 9.56 16.74
C PHE A 151 8.81 9.55 15.23
N ASP A 152 9.27 8.51 14.55
CA ASP A 152 9.11 8.27 13.13
C ASP A 152 7.85 7.50 12.74
N ALA A 153 7.07 7.02 13.72
CA ALA A 153 5.87 6.26 13.45
C ALA A 153 4.69 7.17 13.09
N PRO A 154 3.82 6.71 12.17
CA PRO A 154 2.58 7.43 11.88
C PRO A 154 1.64 7.37 13.09
N ILE A 155 0.65 8.27 13.13
CA ILE A 155 -0.41 8.25 14.16
C ILE A 155 -1.20 6.94 14.15
N ARG A 156 -1.27 6.27 12.98
CA ARG A 156 -2.04 5.04 12.71
C ARG A 156 -1.38 4.23 11.61
N THR A 157 -1.41 2.91 11.70
CA THR A 157 -0.99 2.02 10.61
C THR A 157 -1.71 0.68 10.63
N THR A 158 -1.75 0.02 9.48
CA THR A 158 -1.89 -1.44 9.39
C THR A 158 -0.59 -2.04 8.88
N TYR A 159 -0.02 -2.99 9.61
CA TYR A 159 0.97 -3.91 9.07
C TYR A 159 0.25 -5.08 8.39
N VAL A 160 0.39 -5.17 7.08
CA VAL A 160 -0.22 -6.20 6.23
C VAL A 160 0.83 -7.25 5.90
N THR A 161 0.53 -8.51 6.18
CA THR A 161 1.43 -9.65 5.89
C THR A 161 0.65 -10.84 5.35
N GLU A 162 1.37 -11.83 4.81
CA GLU A 162 0.79 -13.11 4.35
C GLU A 162 -0.39 -12.93 3.38
N VAL A 163 -0.26 -11.97 2.45
CA VAL A 163 -1.27 -11.73 1.41
C VAL A 163 -1.28 -12.92 0.45
N ASP A 164 -2.39 -13.64 0.45
CA ASP A 164 -2.66 -14.79 -0.41
C ASP A 164 -3.88 -14.48 -1.29
N GLN A 165 -3.70 -14.58 -2.61
CA GLN A 165 -4.72 -14.31 -3.63
C GLN A 165 -5.04 -15.62 -4.33
N LYS A 166 -6.11 -16.28 -3.89
CA LYS A 166 -6.45 -17.60 -4.38
C LYS A 166 -7.06 -17.49 -5.79
N GLY A 167 -6.52 -18.28 -6.72
CA GLY A 167 -7.01 -18.34 -8.10
C GLY A 167 -6.60 -17.18 -8.99
N ASN A 168 -5.57 -16.41 -8.60
CA ASN A 168 -4.98 -15.32 -9.38
C ASN A 168 -6.00 -14.26 -9.82
N THR A 169 -6.97 -13.97 -8.96
CA THR A 169 -7.98 -12.95 -9.19
C THR A 169 -7.49 -11.57 -8.74
N PRO A 170 -7.93 -10.47 -9.38
CA PRO A 170 -7.53 -9.12 -9.00
C PRO A 170 -7.75 -8.80 -7.52
N LEU A 171 -6.73 -8.23 -6.89
CA LEU A 171 -6.74 -7.65 -5.56
C LEU A 171 -6.14 -6.24 -5.61
N ASN A 172 -6.90 -5.25 -5.18
CA ASN A 172 -6.49 -3.85 -5.20
C ASN A 172 -6.64 -3.22 -3.82
N PHE A 173 -5.69 -2.35 -3.47
CA PHE A 173 -5.79 -1.50 -2.27
C PHE A 173 -5.99 -0.05 -2.66
N HIS A 174 -6.86 0.62 -1.90
CA HIS A 174 -7.33 1.95 -2.19
C HIS A 174 -7.24 2.85 -0.97
N TYR A 175 -6.76 4.07 -1.13
CA TYR A 175 -6.70 5.05 -0.03
C TYR A 175 -8.06 5.72 0.16
N GLY A 176 -8.40 6.10 1.39
CA GLY A 176 -9.71 6.68 1.69
C GLY A 176 -10.78 5.62 1.93
N TYR A 177 -12.04 5.94 1.64
CA TYR A 177 -13.18 5.03 1.81
C TYR A 177 -13.94 4.86 0.49
N PRO A 178 -14.66 3.75 0.31
CA PRO A 178 -15.44 3.52 -0.90
C PRO A 178 -16.63 4.47 -0.95
N ASN A 179 -16.65 5.37 -1.93
CA ASN A 179 -17.80 6.24 -2.23
C ASN A 179 -19.03 5.42 -2.63
N PHE A 180 -20.18 6.06 -2.84
CA PHE A 180 -21.41 5.33 -3.24
C PHE A 180 -21.23 4.54 -4.55
N ASP A 181 -20.31 4.93 -5.44
CA ASP A 181 -20.01 4.36 -6.75
C ASP A 181 -18.71 3.54 -6.81
N TYR A 182 -18.22 3.08 -5.66
CA TYR A 182 -16.97 2.33 -5.49
C TYR A 182 -16.83 1.07 -6.37
N LYS A 183 -17.93 0.53 -6.90
CA LYS A 183 -17.93 -0.62 -7.82
C LYS A 183 -17.54 -0.25 -9.24
N THR A 184 -17.54 1.04 -9.59
CA THR A 184 -17.34 1.54 -10.96
C THR A 184 -16.21 2.54 -11.09
N LEU A 185 -15.85 3.29 -10.05
CA LEU A 185 -14.74 4.26 -10.06
C LEU A 185 -13.72 3.91 -8.97
N THR A 186 -12.44 3.78 -9.36
CA THR A 186 -11.34 3.38 -8.47
C THR A 186 -10.06 4.19 -8.71
N ASN A 187 -10.18 5.51 -8.83
CA ASN A 187 -9.05 6.41 -9.10
C ASN A 187 -8.07 6.55 -7.92
N ASN A 188 -8.41 5.97 -6.77
CA ASN A 188 -7.68 6.07 -5.52
C ASN A 188 -6.88 4.80 -5.18
N GLN A 189 -6.53 4.02 -6.20
CA GLN A 189 -5.77 2.79 -6.03
C GLN A 189 -4.28 3.08 -5.81
N PHE A 190 -3.67 2.35 -4.88
CA PHE A 190 -2.24 2.42 -4.59
C PHE A 190 -1.50 1.07 -4.66
N PHE A 191 -2.26 -0.02 -4.77
CA PHE A 191 -1.73 -1.37 -5.01
C PHE A 191 -2.67 -2.13 -5.95
N GLU A 192 -2.11 -2.86 -6.89
CA GLU A 192 -2.80 -3.88 -7.71
C GLU A 192 -1.98 -5.15 -7.82
N ASN A 193 -2.67 -6.28 -7.78
CA ASN A 193 -2.14 -7.54 -8.27
C ASN A 193 -3.28 -8.28 -9.00
N PRO A 194 -3.14 -8.60 -10.29
CA PRO A 194 -1.96 -8.39 -11.13
C PRO A 194 -1.72 -6.91 -11.49
N ILE A 195 -0.47 -6.55 -11.79
CA ILE A 195 -0.07 -5.21 -12.25
C ILE A 195 -0.12 -5.10 -13.78
N GLY A 196 -0.55 -3.95 -14.30
CA GLY A 196 -0.38 -3.59 -15.71
C GLY A 196 1.01 -3.01 -16.00
N ALA A 197 1.86 -3.75 -16.73
CA ALA A 197 3.22 -3.31 -17.09
C ALA A 197 3.53 -3.58 -18.57
N GLN A 198 3.87 -2.53 -19.34
CA GLN A 198 4.24 -2.61 -20.77
C GLN A 198 3.33 -3.52 -21.63
N ASN A 199 2.02 -3.31 -21.55
CA ASN A 199 1.00 -4.10 -22.27
C ASN A 199 0.91 -5.58 -21.84
N GLN A 200 1.52 -5.94 -20.70
CA GLN A 200 1.38 -7.24 -20.07
C GLN A 200 0.70 -7.07 -18.71
N THR A 201 0.01 -8.13 -18.30
CA THR A 201 -0.59 -8.24 -16.97
C THR A 201 0.22 -9.27 -16.19
N ILE A 202 0.87 -8.84 -15.11
CA ILE A 202 1.81 -9.68 -14.36
C ILE A 202 1.24 -9.96 -12.99
N PHE A 203 1.04 -11.23 -12.68
CA PHE A 203 0.57 -11.68 -11.39
C PHE A 203 1.74 -12.11 -10.50
N PHE A 204 1.74 -11.65 -9.25
CA PHE A 204 2.73 -12.00 -8.25
C PHE A 204 2.13 -12.92 -7.18
N ASN A 205 2.69 -14.12 -7.04
CA ASN A 205 2.38 -15.01 -5.91
C ASN A 205 3.00 -14.51 -4.59
N SER A 206 4.10 -13.75 -4.69
CA SER A 206 4.80 -13.19 -3.54
C SER A 206 4.46 -11.71 -3.43
N VAL A 207 3.73 -11.38 -2.37
CA VAL A 207 3.43 -10.01 -1.97
C VAL A 207 4.17 -9.74 -0.67
N GLU A 208 5.07 -8.76 -0.69
CA GLU A 208 5.88 -8.40 0.47
C GLU A 208 5.03 -7.72 1.56
N PRO A 209 5.44 -7.83 2.83
CA PRO A 209 4.85 -7.06 3.92
C PRO A 209 4.76 -5.56 3.62
N ALA A 210 3.66 -4.93 4.06
CA ALA A 210 3.42 -3.51 3.83
C ALA A 210 2.98 -2.81 5.11
N GLN A 211 3.48 -1.58 5.31
CA GLN A 211 2.96 -0.65 6.31
C GLN A 211 2.01 0.33 5.63
N VAL A 212 0.71 0.23 5.92
CA VAL A 212 -0.33 1.09 5.36
C VAL A 212 -0.68 2.17 6.39
N ASN A 213 0.03 3.29 6.29
CA ASN A 213 0.00 4.41 7.25
C ASN A 213 -1.25 5.30 7.10
N LEU A 214 -2.41 4.72 6.82
CA LEU A 214 -3.67 5.44 6.58
C LEU A 214 -4.60 5.36 7.79
N PRO A 215 -5.42 6.38 8.06
CA PRO A 215 -6.46 6.26 9.07
C PRO A 215 -7.48 5.18 8.68
N TYR A 216 -7.85 5.15 7.41
CA TYR A 216 -8.74 4.18 6.80
C TYR A 216 -8.37 4.01 5.33
N TRP A 217 -8.59 2.80 4.83
CA TRP A 217 -8.34 2.39 3.46
C TRP A 217 -9.29 1.24 3.12
N TYR A 218 -9.33 0.81 1.87
CA TYR A 218 -10.17 -0.33 1.51
C TYR A 218 -9.54 -1.24 0.47
N ILE A 219 -10.01 -2.48 0.48
CA ILE A 219 -9.61 -3.55 -0.41
C ILE A 219 -10.77 -3.79 -1.36
N SER A 220 -10.51 -3.84 -2.67
CA SER A 220 -11.42 -4.45 -3.63
C SER A 220 -10.79 -5.74 -4.16
N ALA A 221 -11.59 -6.79 -4.27
CA ALA A 221 -11.12 -8.08 -4.77
C ALA A 221 -12.18 -8.70 -5.68
N ASP A 222 -11.74 -9.33 -6.76
CA ASP A 222 -12.62 -10.06 -7.69
C ASP A 222 -12.74 -11.55 -7.36
N GLY A 223 -12.03 -12.02 -6.32
CA GLY A 223 -12.11 -13.39 -5.84
C GLY A 223 -11.53 -13.57 -4.42
N PRO A 224 -11.32 -14.83 -4.01
CA PRO A 224 -10.97 -15.15 -2.63
C PRO A 224 -9.54 -14.71 -2.28
N TYR A 225 -9.40 -14.13 -1.08
CA TYR A 225 -8.11 -13.71 -0.55
C TYR A 225 -8.01 -13.91 0.96
N SER A 226 -6.78 -13.92 1.46
CA SER A 226 -6.48 -13.83 2.89
C SER A 226 -5.24 -12.99 3.15
N MET A 227 -5.16 -12.40 4.34
CA MET A 227 -4.00 -11.67 4.84
C MET A 227 -4.06 -11.56 6.37
N LYS A 228 -2.92 -11.25 6.98
CA LYS A 228 -2.83 -10.83 8.37
C LYS A 228 -2.74 -9.32 8.47
N LEU A 229 -3.48 -8.75 9.41
CA LEU A 229 -3.50 -7.33 9.73
C LEU A 229 -3.06 -7.16 11.18
N ASP A 230 -2.22 -6.17 11.45
CA ASP A 230 -1.80 -5.80 12.80
C ASP A 230 -1.68 -4.27 12.90
N SER A 231 -1.88 -3.70 14.08
CA SER A 231 -1.68 -2.27 14.35
C SER A 231 -0.23 -1.94 14.77
N THR A 232 0.68 -2.90 14.67
CA THR A 232 2.11 -2.72 15.00
C THR A 232 2.87 -1.93 13.92
N TYR A 233 3.64 -0.93 14.33
CA TYR A 233 4.59 -0.25 13.45
C TYR A 233 5.94 -0.97 13.39
N MET A 234 6.47 -1.13 12.18
CA MET A 234 7.74 -1.78 11.88
C MET A 234 8.50 -0.90 10.88
N ASN A 235 9.66 -0.39 11.28
CA ASN A 235 10.52 0.39 10.39
C ASN A 235 11.94 -0.18 10.37
N ILE A 236 12.16 -1.11 9.46
CA ILE A 236 13.43 -1.81 9.27
C ILE A 236 13.63 -1.98 7.76
N PRO A 237 14.86 -1.88 7.24
CA PRO A 237 15.16 -2.31 5.88
C PRO A 237 14.58 -3.69 5.59
N HIS A 238 13.87 -3.81 4.46
CA HIS A 238 13.17 -5.04 4.10
C HIS A 238 14.01 -5.86 3.14
N ASN A 239 14.07 -7.17 3.36
CA ASN A 239 14.67 -8.12 2.41
C ASN A 239 13.54 -8.95 1.83
N THR A 240 13.39 -8.91 0.50
CA THR A 240 12.32 -9.66 -0.17
C THR A 240 12.56 -11.15 -0.09
N THR A 241 11.48 -11.93 -0.07
CA THR A 241 11.55 -13.39 0.07
C THR A 241 11.57 -14.14 -1.26
N SER A 242 11.28 -13.46 -2.37
CA SER A 242 11.16 -14.02 -3.71
C SER A 242 11.84 -13.15 -4.76
N VAL A 243 12.39 -13.78 -5.80
CA VAL A 243 12.97 -13.11 -6.98
C VAL A 243 11.89 -12.49 -7.90
N ASN A 244 10.65 -12.98 -7.77
CA ASN A 244 9.47 -12.42 -8.43
C ASN A 244 8.52 -11.96 -7.33
N THR A 245 8.45 -10.67 -7.09
CA THR A 245 7.72 -10.12 -5.95
C THR A 245 7.18 -8.72 -6.22
N THR A 246 6.14 -8.35 -5.47
CA THR A 246 5.60 -6.99 -5.43
C THR A 246 5.40 -6.57 -3.99
N GLY A 247 5.61 -5.29 -3.70
CA GLY A 247 5.33 -4.70 -2.38
C GLY A 247 4.87 -3.26 -2.53
N VAL A 248 4.54 -2.63 -1.42
CA VAL A 248 4.10 -1.22 -1.43
C VAL A 248 4.66 -0.44 -0.26
N PHE A 249 5.10 0.77 -0.55
CA PHE A 249 5.46 1.77 0.44
C PHE A 249 4.38 2.86 0.47
N VAL A 250 3.87 3.15 1.67
CA VAL A 250 2.83 4.17 1.91
C VAL A 250 3.35 5.23 2.86
N LEU A 251 3.51 6.44 2.34
CA LEU A 251 3.84 7.62 3.12
C LEU A 251 2.64 8.57 3.14
N THR A 252 2.27 9.01 4.34
CA THR A 252 1.22 10.02 4.59
C THR A 252 1.53 10.92 5.78
N ASP A 253 2.68 10.74 6.43
CA ASP A 253 3.06 11.42 7.66
C ASP A 253 4.57 11.66 7.70
N VAL A 254 5.25 11.13 8.72
CA VAL A 254 6.69 11.29 8.93
C VAL A 254 7.48 10.45 7.93
N TRP A 255 8.36 11.12 7.18
CA TRP A 255 9.27 10.49 6.23
C TRP A 255 10.45 9.84 6.94
N MET A 256 10.71 8.58 6.60
CA MET A 256 12.01 7.95 6.78
C MET A 256 12.48 7.26 5.49
N PRO A 257 13.82 7.21 5.26
CA PRO A 257 14.38 6.43 4.17
C PRO A 257 13.83 5.01 4.17
N HIS A 258 13.21 4.60 3.07
CA HIS A 258 12.72 3.24 2.91
C HIS A 258 13.68 2.48 2.01
N VAL A 259 14.17 1.34 2.50
CA VAL A 259 15.13 0.50 1.78
C VAL A 259 14.56 -0.90 1.63
N VAL A 260 14.54 -1.39 0.40
CA VAL A 260 14.21 -2.77 0.07
C VAL A 260 15.39 -3.39 -0.66
N ASN A 261 15.90 -4.51 -0.15
CA ASN A 261 16.90 -5.31 -0.85
C ASN A 261 16.18 -6.50 -1.51
N PHE A 262 16.34 -6.59 -2.83
CA PHE A 262 15.67 -7.60 -3.65
C PHE A 262 16.49 -8.89 -3.71
N ALA A 263 15.79 -10.02 -3.59
CA ALA A 263 16.32 -11.31 -3.99
C ALA A 263 16.49 -11.30 -5.51
N THR A 264 17.63 -11.80 -5.99
CA THR A 264 17.96 -11.78 -7.41
C THR A 264 18.35 -13.15 -7.93
N ASP A 265 18.08 -13.39 -9.21
CA ASP A 265 18.58 -14.54 -9.96
C ASP A 265 19.59 -14.02 -11.00
N PRO A 266 20.91 -14.22 -10.79
CA PRO A 266 21.93 -13.72 -11.71
C PRO A 266 21.97 -14.49 -13.03
N THR A 267 21.22 -15.59 -13.17
CA THR A 267 21.16 -16.39 -14.40
C THR A 267 20.10 -15.88 -15.37
N ARG A 268 19.27 -14.91 -14.96
CA ARG A 268 18.15 -14.39 -15.73
C ARG A 268 18.23 -12.88 -15.86
N SER A 269 17.74 -12.39 -16.99
CA SER A 269 17.34 -10.99 -17.11
C SER A 269 16.21 -10.70 -16.12
N GLY A 270 15.85 -9.45 -15.96
CA GLY A 270 14.70 -9.11 -15.14
C GLY A 270 14.23 -7.71 -15.39
N ASN A 271 13.13 -7.39 -14.72
CA ASN A 271 12.41 -6.16 -14.93
C ASN A 271 12.06 -5.55 -13.58
N THR A 272 11.91 -4.25 -13.59
CA THR A 272 11.47 -3.46 -12.45
C THR A 272 10.32 -2.59 -12.90
N ALA A 273 9.26 -2.55 -12.11
CA ALA A 273 8.14 -1.64 -12.33
C ALA A 273 7.74 -0.92 -11.05
N THR A 274 7.14 0.25 -11.21
CA THR A 274 6.43 0.92 -10.13
C THR A 274 5.08 1.43 -10.55
N LEU A 275 4.18 1.50 -9.57
CA LEU A 275 2.96 2.28 -9.63
C LEU A 275 3.04 3.39 -8.58
N ILE A 276 2.87 4.63 -9.00
CA ILE A 276 3.14 5.82 -8.19
C ILE A 276 1.91 6.73 -8.15
N THR A 277 1.48 7.08 -6.93
CA THR A 277 0.50 8.15 -6.68
C THR A 277 1.12 9.13 -5.69
N THR A 278 1.05 10.43 -5.99
CA THR A 278 1.71 11.48 -5.19
C THR A 278 0.77 12.66 -4.90
N ASP A 279 0.90 13.22 -3.70
CA ASP A 279 0.44 14.55 -3.31
C ASP A 279 1.51 15.14 -2.37
N LEU A 280 2.56 15.68 -2.98
CA LEU A 280 3.80 16.01 -2.29
C LEU A 280 3.88 17.48 -1.91
N LYS A 281 4.33 17.75 -0.68
CA LYS A 281 4.66 19.10 -0.18
C LYS A 281 6.14 19.43 -0.41
N TYR A 282 6.99 18.42 -0.40
CA TYR A 282 8.42 18.51 -0.69
C TYR A 282 8.84 17.40 -1.64
N GLN A 283 10.07 17.47 -2.16
CA GLN A 283 10.54 16.49 -3.13
C GLN A 283 10.70 15.09 -2.50
N ALA A 284 10.38 14.06 -3.30
CA ALA A 284 10.70 12.67 -3.02
C ALA A 284 11.46 12.04 -4.20
N ASP A 285 12.43 11.19 -3.90
CA ASP A 285 13.24 10.45 -4.84
C ASP A 285 12.99 8.95 -4.68
N VAL A 286 12.64 8.28 -5.77
CA VAL A 286 12.49 6.82 -5.86
C VAL A 286 13.63 6.31 -6.73
N VAL A 287 14.56 5.55 -6.13
CA VAL A 287 15.78 5.08 -6.77
C VAL A 287 15.85 3.57 -6.72
N PHE A 288 15.90 2.95 -7.89
CA PHE A 288 16.21 1.55 -8.08
C PHE A 288 17.62 1.40 -8.63
N SER A 289 18.39 0.44 -8.12
CA SER A 289 19.76 0.23 -8.55
C SER A 289 20.15 -1.24 -8.57
N ASN A 290 21.11 -1.56 -9.43
CA ASN A 290 21.94 -2.75 -9.37
C ASN A 290 23.41 -2.36 -9.68
N ASP A 291 24.28 -3.34 -9.89
CA ASP A 291 25.72 -3.08 -10.09
C ASP A 291 26.04 -2.33 -11.39
N GLU A 292 25.11 -2.32 -12.37
CA GLU A 292 25.35 -1.85 -13.74
C GLU A 292 24.43 -0.68 -14.15
N ALA A 293 23.27 -0.54 -13.50
CA ALA A 293 22.20 0.37 -13.89
C ALA A 293 21.51 1.01 -12.68
N VAL A 294 21.01 2.23 -12.90
CA VAL A 294 20.21 2.99 -11.94
C VAL A 294 18.99 3.55 -12.65
N LEU A 295 17.81 3.31 -12.08
CA LEU A 295 16.57 4.02 -12.40
C LEU A 295 16.30 4.99 -11.26
N SER A 296 16.44 6.28 -11.53
CA SER A 296 16.09 7.34 -10.59
C SER A 296 14.88 8.13 -11.10
N ARG A 297 13.95 8.40 -10.19
CA ARG A 297 12.78 9.26 -10.42
C ARG A 297 12.64 10.24 -9.26
N THR A 298 12.67 11.51 -9.61
CA THR A 298 12.42 12.62 -8.69
C THR A 298 11.01 13.15 -8.90
N TYR A 299 10.24 13.24 -7.81
CA TYR A 299 8.90 13.79 -7.78
C TYR A 299 8.92 15.09 -6.99
N SER A 300 8.65 16.21 -7.65
CA SER A 300 8.67 17.54 -7.03
C SER A 300 7.41 17.82 -6.20
N ALA A 301 7.49 18.84 -5.34
CA ALA A 301 6.34 19.38 -4.63
C ALA A 301 5.23 19.81 -5.62
N GLY A 302 3.97 19.56 -5.26
CA GLY A 302 2.80 19.84 -6.08
C GLY A 302 2.60 18.88 -7.26
N ASN A 303 3.45 17.86 -7.42
CA ASN A 303 3.24 16.82 -8.41
C ASN A 303 2.10 15.89 -7.94
N ASN A 304 0.95 15.98 -8.62
CA ASN A 304 -0.25 15.22 -8.30
C ASN A 304 -0.43 14.04 -9.25
N LEU A 305 0.55 13.14 -9.28
CA LEU A 305 0.46 11.93 -10.09
C LEU A 305 -0.60 11.02 -9.51
N GLN A 306 -1.39 10.44 -10.40
CA GLN A 306 -2.39 9.44 -10.08
C GLN A 306 -2.06 8.20 -10.89
N HIS A 307 -1.76 7.09 -10.22
CA HIS A 307 -1.59 5.79 -10.86
C HIS A 307 -0.52 5.81 -11.99
N ALA A 308 0.59 6.51 -11.78
CA ALA A 308 1.66 6.63 -12.77
C ALA A 308 2.57 5.41 -12.77
N THR A 309 2.67 4.73 -13.92
CA THR A 309 3.51 3.54 -14.07
C THR A 309 4.90 3.87 -14.60
N ASN A 310 5.95 3.34 -13.98
CA ASN A 310 7.29 3.31 -14.56
C ASN A 310 7.76 1.88 -14.76
N TYR A 311 8.65 1.68 -15.72
CA TYR A 311 9.15 0.35 -16.07
C TYR A 311 10.58 0.41 -16.61
N THR A 312 11.39 -0.60 -16.27
CA THR A 312 12.70 -0.87 -16.87
C THR A 312 12.94 -2.36 -17.07
N ASN A 313 13.75 -2.69 -18.09
CA ASN A 313 14.22 -4.04 -18.40
C ASN A 313 15.51 -4.40 -17.63
N PHE A 314 15.61 -4.07 -16.35
CA PHE A 314 16.67 -4.60 -15.49
C PHE A 314 16.13 -5.05 -14.14
N MET A 315 16.75 -6.09 -13.59
CA MET A 315 16.49 -6.56 -12.23
C MET A 315 17.20 -5.65 -11.24
N SER A 316 16.43 -4.94 -10.42
CA SER A 316 16.98 -4.13 -9.33
C SER A 316 17.44 -5.02 -8.19
N LYS A 317 18.57 -4.68 -7.57
CA LYS A 317 19.04 -5.28 -6.32
C LYS A 317 18.59 -4.49 -5.09
N GLN A 318 18.34 -3.20 -5.28
CA GLN A 318 17.92 -2.31 -4.21
C GLN A 318 16.90 -1.28 -4.71
N LEU A 319 15.94 -0.98 -3.84
CA LEU A 319 15.11 0.21 -3.88
C LEU A 319 15.45 1.08 -2.68
N VAL A 320 15.69 2.36 -2.92
CA VAL A 320 15.78 3.40 -1.91
C VAL A 320 14.77 4.47 -2.26
N ILE A 321 13.88 4.76 -1.32
CA ILE A 321 13.01 5.93 -1.40
C ILE A 321 13.47 6.93 -0.35
N ASN A 322 13.61 8.20 -0.74
CA ASN A 322 14.03 9.30 0.12
C ASN A 322 13.17 10.55 -0.11
N GLY A 323 13.03 11.38 0.92
CA GLY A 323 12.35 12.67 0.87
C GLY A 323 13.31 13.77 1.32
N THR A 324 13.12 14.99 0.81
CA THR A 324 13.94 16.14 1.21
C THR A 324 13.47 16.79 2.51
N SER A 325 12.39 16.27 3.12
CA SER A 325 11.79 16.78 4.35
C SER A 325 11.20 15.64 5.19
N VAL A 326 11.16 15.83 6.50
CA VAL A 326 10.47 14.92 7.43
C VAL A 326 8.96 14.88 7.15
N TYR A 327 8.38 15.94 6.56
CA TYR A 327 6.95 16.00 6.21
C TYR A 327 6.77 16.18 4.70
N THR A 328 7.25 15.21 3.93
CA THR A 328 7.34 15.28 2.46
C THR A 328 5.98 15.29 1.74
N GLY A 329 4.90 14.87 2.42
CA GLY A 329 3.54 14.82 1.88
C GLY A 329 3.08 13.37 1.75
N THR A 330 2.28 13.07 0.73
CA THR A 330 1.77 11.73 0.45
C THR A 330 2.47 11.12 -0.76
N LEU A 331 2.98 9.89 -0.58
CA LEU A 331 3.53 9.06 -1.65
C LEU A 331 3.03 7.63 -1.44
N TYR A 332 2.39 7.09 -2.46
CA TYR A 332 2.17 5.67 -2.58
C TYR A 332 3.05 5.12 -3.69
N CYS A 333 3.88 4.13 -3.36
CA CYS A 333 4.80 3.50 -4.30
C CYS A 333 4.67 1.99 -4.21
N GLN A 334 3.90 1.39 -5.11
CA GLN A 334 4.00 -0.04 -5.36
C GLN A 334 5.27 -0.28 -6.17
N TYR A 335 6.07 -1.24 -5.76
CA TYR A 335 7.27 -1.69 -6.46
C TYR A 335 7.12 -3.17 -6.82
N SER A 336 7.64 -3.55 -7.99
CA SER A 336 7.62 -4.93 -8.46
C SER A 336 8.93 -5.26 -9.15
N VAL A 337 9.46 -6.46 -8.88
CA VAL A 337 10.62 -7.02 -9.58
C VAL A 337 10.31 -8.44 -10.01
N TRP A 338 10.73 -8.83 -11.22
CA TRP A 338 10.56 -10.20 -11.70
C TRP A 338 11.59 -10.57 -12.76
N THR A 339 11.86 -11.87 -12.82
CA THR A 339 12.79 -12.49 -13.76
C THR A 339 12.19 -12.59 -15.16
N GLY A 340 13.04 -12.35 -16.15
CA GLY A 340 12.78 -12.56 -17.57
C GLY A 340 13.51 -13.80 -18.09
N ASP A 341 13.98 -13.73 -19.32
CA ASP A 341 14.69 -14.81 -20.01
C ASP A 341 16.04 -15.16 -19.38
N LEU A 342 16.50 -16.39 -19.61
CA LEU A 342 17.85 -16.84 -19.24
C LEU A 342 18.91 -15.99 -19.94
N LEU A 343 19.90 -15.53 -19.19
CA LEU A 343 21.04 -14.81 -19.74
C LEU A 343 21.95 -15.78 -20.52
N PRO A 344 22.65 -15.29 -21.56
CA PRO A 344 23.60 -16.11 -22.29
C PRO A 344 24.66 -16.66 -21.34
N ILE A 345 24.88 -17.98 -21.38
CA ILE A 345 26.04 -18.57 -20.69
C ILE A 345 27.28 -18.03 -21.39
N ILE A 346 28.01 -17.12 -20.75
CA ILE A 346 29.36 -16.80 -21.17
C ILE A 346 30.17 -18.06 -20.92
N SER A 347 30.29 -18.90 -21.93
CA SER A 347 31.31 -19.94 -21.94
C SER A 347 32.63 -19.18 -21.85
N THR A 348 33.24 -19.16 -20.67
CA THR A 348 34.66 -18.90 -20.59
C THR A 348 35.31 -20.02 -21.37
N THR A 349 35.51 -19.81 -22.67
CA THR A 349 36.63 -20.47 -23.33
C THR A 349 37.83 -19.97 -22.56
N THR A 350 38.25 -20.72 -21.54
CA THR A 350 39.61 -20.67 -21.05
C THR A 350 40.42 -20.79 -22.32
N ALA A 351 40.97 -19.69 -22.81
CA ALA A 351 41.99 -19.76 -23.82
C ALA A 351 43.05 -20.64 -23.16
N ALA A 352 43.14 -21.89 -23.62
CA ALA A 352 44.27 -22.72 -23.26
C ALA A 352 45.47 -21.92 -23.76
N THR A 353 46.17 -21.26 -22.85
CA THR A 353 47.52 -20.81 -23.07
C THR A 353 48.33 -22.08 -23.23
N THR A 354 48.33 -22.64 -24.44
CA THR A 354 49.38 -23.55 -24.83
C THR A 354 50.64 -22.69 -24.86
N THR A 355 51.44 -22.73 -23.81
CA THR A 355 52.87 -22.45 -23.90
C THR A 355 53.45 -23.53 -24.82
N LYS A 356 53.25 -23.37 -26.14
CA LYS A 356 54.12 -24.04 -27.10
C LYS A 356 55.46 -23.34 -26.92
N SER A 357 56.33 -23.97 -26.14
CA SER A 357 57.74 -23.61 -26.13
C SER A 357 58.21 -23.57 -27.58
N CYS A 358 58.79 -22.44 -27.97
CA CYS A 358 59.26 -22.22 -29.31
C CYS A 358 60.59 -23.01 -29.48
N GLN A 359 60.53 -24.34 -29.53
CA GLN A 359 61.70 -25.20 -29.75
C GLN A 359 62.28 -25.04 -31.17
N ASN A 360 61.55 -24.41 -32.09
CA ASN A 360 62.01 -24.19 -33.47
C ASN A 360 62.80 -22.88 -33.67
N LEU A 361 62.83 -21.95 -32.71
CA LEU A 361 63.65 -20.73 -32.85
C LEU A 361 65.13 -20.98 -32.49
N ASN A 362 65.40 -21.89 -31.55
CA ASN A 362 66.77 -22.27 -31.17
C ASN A 362 67.48 -23.13 -32.22
N LEU A 363 66.74 -23.91 -33.02
CA LEU A 363 67.33 -24.69 -34.12
C LEU A 363 67.75 -23.77 -35.29
N LEU A 364 66.98 -22.72 -35.58
CA LEU A 364 67.33 -21.76 -36.64
C LEU A 364 68.53 -20.88 -36.25
N LEU A 365 68.61 -20.46 -34.98
CA LEU A 365 69.74 -19.66 -34.45
C LEU A 365 71.04 -20.46 -34.34
N SER A 366 70.99 -21.76 -34.03
CA SER A 366 72.17 -22.63 -33.98
C SER A 366 72.70 -22.99 -35.37
N VAL A 367 71.83 -23.18 -36.37
CA VAL A 367 72.23 -23.38 -37.77
C VAL A 367 72.85 -22.10 -38.36
N LEU A 368 72.32 -20.91 -38.02
CA LEU A 368 72.90 -19.64 -38.49
C LEU A 368 74.30 -19.38 -37.89
N PHE A 369 74.51 -19.72 -36.62
CA PHE A 369 75.82 -19.58 -35.97
C PHE A 369 76.88 -20.55 -36.52
N PHE A 370 76.48 -21.76 -36.92
CA PHE A 370 77.39 -22.75 -37.50
C PHE A 370 77.82 -22.38 -38.93
N VAL A 371 76.93 -21.77 -39.72
CA VAL A 371 77.25 -21.29 -41.07
C VAL A 371 78.18 -20.06 -41.02
N CYS A 372 77.97 -19.14 -40.09
CA CYS A 372 78.84 -17.95 -39.93
C CYS A 372 80.25 -18.30 -39.44
N THR A 373 80.42 -19.34 -38.62
CA THR A 373 81.75 -19.78 -38.15
C THR A 373 82.51 -20.59 -39.22
N LEU A 374 81.82 -21.32 -40.10
CA LEU A 374 82.46 -22.00 -41.25
C LEU A 374 82.95 -21.02 -42.34
N LEU A 375 82.31 -19.86 -42.48
CA LEU A 375 82.69 -18.83 -43.45
C LEU A 375 83.87 -17.94 -42.99
N MET A 376 84.16 -17.89 -41.68
CA MET A 376 85.32 -17.14 -41.14
C MET A 376 86.63 -17.94 -41.06
N THR A 377 86.64 -19.22 -41.43
CA THR A 377 87.86 -20.06 -41.44
C THR A 377 88.43 -20.32 -42.84
N LYS A 378 87.92 -19.63 -43.87
CA LYS A 378 88.55 -19.53 -45.19
C LYS A 378 88.74 -18.07 -45.60
N LEU A 379 89.75 -17.44 -45.00
CA LEU A 379 90.50 -16.32 -45.58
C LEU A 379 91.94 -16.39 -45.08
#